data_AF-A0A833W956-F1
#
_entry.id   AF-A0A833W956-F1
#
_cell.length_a   1.000
_cell.length_b   1.000
_cell.length_c   1.000
_cell.angle_alpha   90.00
_cell.angle_beta   90.00
_cell.angle_gamma   90.00
#
_symmetry.space_group_name_H-M   'P 1'
#
loop_
_entity.id
_entity.type
_entity.pdbx_description
1 polymer ?
#
loop_
_entity_poly.entity_id
_entity_poly.type
_entity_poly.pdbx_seq_one_letter_code
_entity_poly.pdbx_strand_id
1 'polypeptide(L)'
;MADLLDDASNVADDLWRLDLARDQLYPQKRMEHLLGLVTNAINAFVLAKAKSLTGTEKGSDGNVWQAQFHAVHHLLQQGVTLCEKWRNSIESLTGTLWPAQSEHPWDGSVSSQAQRVQLLSTWLEQVLRVRTTYEKLSVLLPSRGGENELAESCFRPFERLRPLYYNAYTEPAWQRALSEFDRSLAPMETQVAVALRERLRAVTSKPSAAARLLQRYHHLLQRPTLAQDLAGERDALLAQLLAHVDQLDSDFETRKQNLGSSIGARDKSGMHVGKTLSSDVNVIVWAHALGRRVADMQRLVRGVLTDLPALPRLSQQCDKVAAKASGLVLDRVRDWQESMLRALDDDDNNNGSQSLRLRGRLMQIDKQSGDLVVNFSEFLVTLLRDVRQLTELSSQQAAASETWVPTRVRQVAEEAEKYYRFGVTLQKVANFYNSIEAQIIDEQKPMLLDSLLAFEDAVQRPGIAQSQNQKTKSNDVTWANLDECDEYVSQLQTAADRLAAENRRFKRAHEKLGEELLGLMDVDLLRYPQKWKERWGRD
;
A
#
# COMPACT_ATOMS: atom_id res chain seq x y z
N MET A 1 21.55 15.92 8.37
CA MET A 1 22.29 16.08 7.11
C MET A 1 21.35 16.07 5.92
N ALA A 2 20.44 15.10 5.79
CA ALA A 2 19.44 15.12 4.72
C ALA A 2 18.58 16.39 4.74
N ASP A 3 18.06 16.79 5.90
CA ASP A 3 17.27 18.03 6.04
C ASP A 3 18.11 19.27 5.75
N LEU A 4 19.37 19.29 6.22
CA LEU A 4 20.33 20.36 5.93
C LEU A 4 20.62 20.52 4.43
N LEU A 5 20.47 19.47 3.62
CA LEU A 5 20.60 19.58 2.16
C LEU A 5 19.37 20.26 1.53
N ASP A 6 18.18 20.05 2.10
CA ASP A 6 16.99 20.80 1.67
C ASP A 6 17.15 22.27 2.02
N ASP A 7 17.56 22.56 3.26
CA ASP A 7 17.85 23.93 3.69
C ASP A 7 18.93 24.58 2.82
N ALA A 8 20.03 23.87 2.52
CA ALA A 8 21.08 24.38 1.66
C ALA A 8 20.59 24.63 0.22
N SER A 9 19.72 23.76 -0.31
CA SER A 9 19.11 23.92 -1.63
C SER A 9 18.18 25.14 -1.66
N ASN A 10 17.34 25.31 -0.62
CA ASN A 10 16.41 26.43 -0.51
C ASN A 10 17.17 27.75 -0.36
N VAL A 11 18.17 27.81 0.51
CA VAL A 11 19.01 29.00 0.69
C VAL A 11 19.78 29.34 -0.59
N ALA A 12 20.25 28.34 -1.35
CA ALA A 12 20.88 28.57 -2.64
C ALA A 12 19.89 29.13 -3.68
N ASP A 13 18.64 28.65 -3.68
CA ASP A 13 17.57 29.17 -4.54
C ASP A 13 17.19 30.60 -4.17
N ASP A 14 16.96 30.87 -2.87
CA ASP A 14 16.65 32.19 -2.35
C ASP A 14 17.76 33.20 -2.70
N LEU A 15 19.02 32.80 -2.53
CA LEU A 15 20.19 33.63 -2.88
C LEU A 15 20.26 33.94 -4.38
N TRP A 16 19.90 32.97 -5.23
CA TRP A 16 19.89 33.16 -6.68
C TRP A 16 18.77 34.09 -7.15
N ARG A 17 17.64 34.06 -6.45
CA ARG A 17 16.41 34.81 -6.74
C ARG A 17 16.31 36.18 -6.07
N LEU A 18 17.34 36.63 -5.36
CA LEU A 18 17.31 37.97 -4.76
C LEU A 18 17.15 39.04 -5.85
N ASP A 19 16.11 39.86 -5.71
CA ASP A 19 15.83 41.01 -6.57
C ASP A 19 16.87 42.12 -6.30
N LEU A 20 18.03 41.98 -6.94
CA LEU A 20 19.15 42.90 -6.83
C LEU A 20 19.37 43.63 -8.17
N ALA A 21 20.00 44.80 -8.09
CA ALA A 21 20.46 45.50 -9.30
C ALA A 21 21.43 44.59 -10.10
N ARG A 22 21.48 44.76 -11.43
CA ARG A 22 22.25 43.87 -12.34
C ARG A 22 23.73 43.73 -11.99
N ASP A 23 24.32 44.74 -11.37
CA ASP A 23 25.70 44.80 -10.89
C ASP A 23 25.93 44.10 -9.53
N GLN A 24 24.84 43.75 -8.84
CA GLN A 24 24.83 43.10 -7.51
C GLN A 24 24.31 41.67 -7.55
N LEU A 25 23.84 41.18 -8.71
CA LEU A 25 23.41 39.79 -8.88
C LEU A 25 24.52 38.81 -8.49
N TYR A 26 24.13 37.70 -7.86
CA TYR A 26 25.10 36.73 -7.36
C TYR A 26 25.80 36.01 -8.52
N PRO A 27 27.15 36.09 -8.65
CA PRO A 27 27.82 35.58 -9.84
C PRO A 27 27.69 34.06 -10.00
N GLN A 28 27.35 33.60 -11.21
CA GLN A 28 27.20 32.18 -11.55
C GLN A 28 28.41 31.31 -11.12
N LYS A 29 29.64 31.79 -11.35
CA LYS A 29 30.87 31.09 -10.93
C LYS A 29 30.96 30.88 -9.41
N ARG A 30 30.46 31.85 -8.63
CA ARG A 30 30.43 31.74 -7.16
C ARG A 30 29.32 30.78 -6.71
N MET A 31 28.21 30.73 -7.43
CA MET A 31 27.15 29.75 -7.18
C MET A 31 27.62 28.33 -7.48
N GLU A 32 28.28 28.13 -8.62
CA GLU A 32 28.88 26.83 -8.95
C GLU A 32 29.91 26.38 -7.89
N HIS A 33 30.72 27.30 -7.38
CA HIS A 33 31.62 27.00 -6.28
C HIS A 33 30.88 26.63 -4.98
N LEU A 34 29.81 27.37 -4.62
CA LEU A 34 28.98 27.09 -3.44
C LEU A 34 28.36 25.69 -3.52
N LEU A 35 27.80 25.31 -4.68
CA LEU A 35 27.27 23.97 -4.91
C LEU A 35 28.35 22.88 -4.71
N GLY A 36 29.59 23.15 -5.15
CA GLY A 36 30.73 22.26 -4.96
C GLY A 36 31.21 22.16 -3.50
N LEU A 37 31.07 23.22 -2.69
CA LEU A 37 31.40 23.18 -1.26
C LEU A 37 30.47 22.23 -0.50
N VAL A 38 29.18 22.20 -0.84
CA VAL A 38 28.22 21.26 -0.25
C VAL A 38 28.61 19.83 -0.58
N THR A 39 29.02 19.55 -1.83
CA THR A 39 29.56 18.23 -2.23
C THR A 39 30.78 17.83 -1.40
N ASN A 40 31.70 18.76 -1.15
CA ASN A 40 32.86 18.50 -0.29
C ASN A 40 32.46 18.26 1.17
N ALA A 41 31.44 18.97 1.67
CA ALA A 41 30.92 18.77 3.02
C ALA A 41 30.28 17.37 3.18
N ILE A 42 29.54 16.89 2.17
CA ILE A 42 29.01 15.52 2.15
C ILE A 42 30.16 14.51 2.24
N ASN A 43 31.19 14.67 1.40
CA ASN A 43 32.35 13.77 1.42
C ASN A 43 33.08 13.79 2.77
N ALA A 44 33.33 14.98 3.32
CA ALA A 44 33.97 15.15 4.63
C ALA A 44 33.15 14.52 5.76
N PHE A 45 31.82 14.63 5.71
CA PHE A 45 30.92 14.00 6.66
C PHE A 45 31.01 12.47 6.60
N VAL A 46 30.97 11.88 5.39
CA VAL A 46 31.11 10.42 5.20
C VAL A 46 32.47 9.94 5.73
N LEU A 47 33.54 10.67 5.42
CA LEU A 47 34.90 10.37 5.91
C LEU A 47 35.00 10.45 7.44
N ALA A 48 34.43 11.48 8.06
CA ALA A 48 34.44 11.64 9.52
C ALA A 48 33.68 10.50 10.21
N LYS A 49 32.52 10.11 9.66
CA LYS A 49 31.75 8.96 10.17
C LYS A 49 32.50 7.65 9.96
N ALA A 50 33.13 7.43 8.81
CA ALA A 50 33.95 6.24 8.59
C ALA A 50 35.08 6.09 9.60
N LYS A 51 35.79 7.18 9.91
CA LYS A 51 36.85 7.20 10.93
C LYS A 51 36.33 6.83 12.32
N SER A 52 35.10 7.23 12.67
CA SER A 52 34.49 6.85 13.95
C SER A 52 34.19 5.36 14.05
N LEU A 53 34.02 4.65 12.93
CA LEU A 53 33.72 3.21 12.91
C LEU A 53 34.96 2.32 13.08
N THR A 54 36.16 2.83 12.78
CA THR A 54 37.39 2.01 12.69
C THR A 54 38.30 2.11 13.90
N GLY A 55 37.87 2.78 14.98
CA GLY A 55 38.69 2.97 16.18
C GLY A 55 39.84 3.95 15.99
N THR A 56 40.36 4.48 17.10
CA THR A 56 41.41 5.52 17.16
C THR A 56 42.82 4.95 17.01
N GLU A 57 43.03 3.87 16.27
CA GLU A 57 44.37 3.39 15.97
C GLU A 57 45.00 4.27 14.89
N LYS A 58 46.07 4.98 15.26
CA LYS A 58 46.82 5.86 14.36
C LYS A 58 47.38 5.02 13.20
N GLY A 59 46.70 5.07 12.05
CA GLY A 59 47.10 4.36 10.84
C GLY A 59 45.94 3.67 10.12
N SER A 60 44.82 3.38 10.80
CA SER A 60 43.62 2.78 10.21
C SER A 60 42.63 3.85 9.71
N ASP A 61 43.09 4.76 8.85
CA ASP A 61 42.24 5.81 8.26
C ASP A 61 41.05 5.18 7.50
N GLY A 62 39.92 4.98 8.20
CA GLY A 62 38.66 4.51 7.60
C GLY A 62 38.79 3.18 6.85
N ASN A 63 39.44 2.17 7.43
CA ASN A 63 39.44 0.81 6.86
C ASN A 63 38.04 0.18 6.91
N VAL A 64 37.23 0.50 5.91
CA VAL A 64 35.86 -0.03 5.71
C VAL A 64 35.83 -1.55 5.52
N TRP A 65 36.96 -2.19 5.23
CA TRP A 65 37.05 -3.64 5.00
C TRP A 65 37.10 -4.46 6.29
N GLN A 66 37.66 -3.92 7.37
CA GLN A 66 37.78 -4.62 8.66
C GLN A 66 36.68 -4.25 9.66
N ALA A 67 36.00 -3.11 9.45
CA ALA A 67 34.89 -2.70 10.30
C ALA A 67 33.67 -3.65 10.21
N GLN A 68 32.71 -3.52 11.12
CA GLN A 68 31.47 -4.31 11.08
C GLN A 68 30.65 -4.01 9.82
N PHE A 69 30.20 -5.06 9.12
CA PHE A 69 29.48 -4.92 7.85
C PHE A 69 28.25 -4.01 7.95
N HIS A 70 27.38 -4.22 8.94
CA HIS A 70 26.14 -3.46 9.10
C HIS A 70 26.38 -1.95 9.23
N ALA A 71 27.39 -1.54 10.00
CA ALA A 71 27.72 -0.13 10.19
C ALA A 71 28.29 0.50 8.90
N VAL A 72 29.15 -0.24 8.19
CA VAL A 72 29.72 0.21 6.91
C VAL A 72 28.66 0.29 5.81
N HIS A 73 27.79 -0.72 5.73
CA HIS A 73 26.68 -0.77 4.79
C HIS A 73 25.75 0.43 4.98
N HIS A 74 25.32 0.67 6.23
CA HIS A 74 24.47 1.81 6.57
C HIS A 74 25.15 3.14 6.25
N LEU A 75 26.42 3.31 6.59
CA LEU A 75 27.19 4.52 6.28
C LEU A 75 27.26 4.80 4.78
N LEU A 76 27.66 3.81 3.99
CA LEU A 76 27.83 3.96 2.54
C LEU A 76 26.49 4.18 1.86
N GLN A 77 25.44 3.45 2.25
CA GLN A 77 24.10 3.65 1.73
C GLN A 77 23.58 5.05 2.03
N GLN A 78 23.76 5.55 3.26
CA GLN A 78 23.43 6.93 3.60
C GLN A 78 24.24 7.93 2.76
N GLY A 79 25.55 7.70 2.58
CA GLY A 79 26.39 8.53 1.73
C GLY A 79 25.88 8.63 0.28
N VAL A 80 25.52 7.49 -0.31
CA VAL A 80 24.91 7.42 -1.65
C VAL A 80 23.60 8.21 -1.71
N THR A 81 22.68 7.99 -0.75
CA THR A 81 21.40 8.73 -0.73
C THR A 81 21.58 10.25 -0.58
N LEU A 82 22.58 10.70 0.19
CA LEU A 82 22.91 12.12 0.32
C LEU A 82 23.46 12.69 -1.00
N CYS A 83 24.32 11.94 -1.69
CA CYS A 83 24.82 12.31 -3.02
C CYS A 83 23.69 12.37 -4.05
N GLU A 84 22.82 11.36 -4.12
CA GLU A 84 21.68 11.35 -5.04
C GLU A 84 20.72 12.51 -4.78
N LYS A 85 20.39 12.77 -3.50
CA LYS A 85 19.54 13.89 -3.11
C LYS A 85 20.14 15.22 -3.57
N TRP A 86 21.42 15.46 -3.25
CA TRP A 86 22.10 16.70 -3.63
C TRP A 86 22.26 16.85 -5.14
N ARG A 87 22.54 15.76 -5.86
CA ARG A 87 22.57 15.74 -7.34
C ARG A 87 21.22 16.16 -7.92
N ASN A 88 20.12 15.59 -7.44
CA ASN A 88 18.78 15.93 -7.89
C ASN A 88 18.44 17.40 -7.59
N SER A 89 18.87 17.93 -6.43
CA SER A 89 18.73 19.36 -6.10
C SER A 89 19.50 20.24 -7.10
N ILE A 90 20.76 19.92 -7.42
CA ILE A 90 21.55 20.66 -8.42
C ILE A 90 20.89 20.60 -9.81
N GLU A 91 20.45 19.41 -10.23
CA GLU A 91 19.78 19.20 -11.52
C GLU A 91 18.47 19.98 -11.62
N SER A 92 17.67 20.02 -10.53
CA SER A 92 16.45 20.82 -10.45
C SER A 92 16.75 22.32 -10.49
N LEU A 93 17.65 22.80 -9.62
CA LEU A 93 17.99 24.23 -9.54
C LEU A 93 18.56 24.75 -10.87
N THR A 94 19.60 24.09 -11.39
CA THR A 94 20.32 24.58 -12.59
C THR A 94 19.70 24.13 -13.91
N GLY A 95 18.85 23.09 -13.91
CA GLY A 95 18.24 22.54 -15.11
C GLY A 95 16.80 22.95 -15.36
N THR A 96 16.04 23.31 -14.31
CA THR A 96 14.61 23.67 -14.46
C THR A 96 14.27 25.02 -13.85
N LEU A 97 14.69 25.31 -12.62
CA LEU A 97 14.24 26.48 -11.87
C LEU A 97 14.95 27.77 -12.32
N TRP A 98 16.28 27.80 -12.29
CA TRP A 98 17.07 28.98 -12.62
C TRP A 98 17.07 29.34 -14.11
N PRO A 99 17.03 28.39 -15.07
CA PRO A 99 16.86 28.74 -16.49
C PRO A 99 15.50 29.39 -16.81
N ALA A 100 14.46 29.13 -16.00
CA ALA A 100 13.12 29.69 -16.20
C ALA A 100 13.00 31.15 -15.72
N GLN A 101 14.02 31.68 -15.05
CA GLN A 101 14.00 33.04 -14.51
C GLN A 101 14.40 34.08 -15.57
N SER A 102 13.56 35.10 -15.76
CA SER A 102 13.76 36.12 -16.81
C SER A 102 14.85 37.13 -16.50
N GLU A 103 15.10 37.43 -15.21
CA GLU A 103 16.01 38.52 -14.80
C GLU A 103 17.44 38.04 -14.53
N HIS A 104 17.60 36.80 -14.05
CA HIS A 104 18.88 36.18 -13.73
C HIS A 104 18.89 34.69 -14.14
N PRO A 105 18.82 34.40 -15.46
CA PRO A 105 18.81 33.02 -15.94
C PRO A 105 20.13 32.32 -15.66
N TRP A 106 20.07 31.02 -15.39
CA TRP A 106 21.26 30.17 -15.42
C TRP A 106 21.70 29.93 -16.86
N ASP A 107 22.83 30.50 -17.25
CA ASP A 107 23.36 30.37 -18.60
C ASP A 107 24.14 29.05 -18.78
N GLY A 108 23.76 28.28 -19.80
CA GLY A 108 24.45 27.05 -20.21
C GLY A 108 23.80 25.76 -19.71
N SER A 109 24.57 24.67 -19.74
CA SER A 109 24.10 23.36 -19.28
C SER A 109 24.02 23.28 -17.76
N VAL A 110 23.38 22.21 -17.26
CA VAL A 110 23.40 21.80 -15.85
C VAL A 110 24.82 21.90 -15.28
N SER A 111 24.93 22.37 -14.03
CA SER A 111 26.22 22.60 -13.38
C SER A 111 27.11 21.36 -13.39
N SER A 112 28.41 21.57 -13.62
CA SER A 112 29.45 20.53 -13.57
C SER A 112 29.53 19.82 -12.21
N GLN A 113 29.00 20.45 -11.15
CA GLN A 113 28.96 19.87 -9.81
C GLN A 113 28.02 18.65 -9.73
N ALA A 114 26.97 18.57 -10.54
CA ALA A 114 26.09 17.40 -10.59
C ALA A 114 26.89 16.14 -10.99
N GLN A 115 27.74 16.26 -12.01
CA GLN A 115 28.62 15.18 -12.44
C GLN A 115 29.64 14.80 -11.36
N ARG A 116 30.21 15.79 -10.65
CA ARG A 116 31.14 15.52 -9.54
C ARG A 116 30.49 14.74 -8.39
N VAL A 117 29.24 15.08 -8.04
CA VAL A 117 28.46 14.35 -7.02
C VAL A 117 28.15 12.94 -7.50
N GLN A 118 27.81 12.77 -8.78
CA GLN A 118 27.56 11.46 -9.39
C GLN A 118 28.82 10.56 -9.33
N LEU A 119 30.00 11.10 -9.62
CA LEU A 119 31.26 10.36 -9.50
C LEU A 119 31.53 9.91 -8.06
N LEU A 120 31.24 10.77 -7.08
CA LEU A 120 31.34 10.40 -5.67
C LEU A 120 30.32 9.30 -5.29
N SER A 121 29.06 9.42 -5.74
CA SER A 121 28.01 8.41 -5.50
C SER A 121 28.41 7.04 -6.05
N THR A 122 28.76 7.00 -7.34
CA THR A 122 29.16 5.77 -8.03
C THR A 122 30.39 5.13 -7.39
N TRP A 123 31.33 5.93 -6.89
CA TRP A 123 32.47 5.43 -6.14
C TRP A 123 32.06 4.78 -4.80
N LEU A 124 31.20 5.43 -4.01
CA LEU A 124 30.67 4.86 -2.76
C LEU A 124 29.85 3.58 -3.01
N GLU A 125 29.07 3.54 -4.09
CA GLU A 125 28.34 2.36 -4.54
C GLU A 125 29.28 1.20 -4.88
N GLN A 126 30.42 1.46 -5.52
CA GLN A 126 31.42 0.42 -5.80
C GLN A 126 31.99 -0.17 -4.52
N VAL A 127 32.37 0.66 -3.54
CA VAL A 127 32.86 0.18 -2.23
C VAL A 127 31.78 -0.64 -1.52
N LEU A 128 30.54 -0.15 -1.54
CA LEU A 128 29.38 -0.84 -0.97
C LEU A 128 29.13 -2.19 -1.65
N ARG A 129 29.24 -2.24 -2.99
CA ARG A 129 29.10 -3.46 -3.78
C ARG A 129 30.14 -4.50 -3.40
N VAL A 130 31.42 -4.12 -3.27
CA VAL A 130 32.50 -5.04 -2.87
C VAL A 130 32.20 -5.65 -1.49
N ARG A 131 31.88 -4.82 -0.49
CA ARG A 131 31.53 -5.28 0.87
C ARG A 131 30.30 -6.19 0.87
N THR A 132 29.24 -5.78 0.18
CA THR A 132 27.98 -6.51 0.12
C THR A 132 28.11 -7.85 -0.60
N THR A 133 28.97 -7.92 -1.63
CA THR A 133 29.19 -9.16 -2.38
C THR A 133 29.89 -10.20 -1.52
N TYR A 134 30.96 -9.83 -0.83
CA TYR A 134 31.65 -10.73 0.10
C TYR A 134 30.71 -11.22 1.21
N GLU A 135 30.00 -10.30 1.87
CA GLU A 135 29.07 -10.65 2.96
C GLU A 135 28.01 -11.65 2.49
N LYS A 136 27.38 -11.37 1.34
CA LYS A 136 26.34 -12.25 0.78
C LYS A 136 26.87 -13.64 0.42
N LEU A 137 28.11 -13.76 -0.06
CA LEU A 137 28.73 -15.05 -0.33
C LEU A 137 29.12 -15.78 0.96
N SER A 138 29.68 -15.08 1.94
CA SER A 138 30.05 -15.65 3.25
C SER A 138 28.86 -16.29 3.96
N VAL A 139 27.69 -15.64 3.95
CA VAL A 139 26.45 -16.16 4.56
C VAL A 139 25.95 -17.43 3.86
N LEU A 140 26.28 -17.63 2.58
CA LEU A 140 25.85 -18.77 1.78
C LEU A 140 26.87 -19.91 1.74
N LEU A 141 28.06 -19.73 2.30
CA LEU A 141 29.10 -20.75 2.33
C LEU A 141 28.70 -21.93 3.24
N PRO A 142 28.77 -23.19 2.76
CA PRO A 142 28.44 -24.37 3.56
C PRO A 142 29.36 -24.60 4.77
N SER A 143 30.64 -24.20 4.64
CA SER A 143 31.69 -24.38 5.65
C SER A 143 32.20 -23.03 6.15
N ARG A 144 31.95 -22.71 7.42
CA ARG A 144 32.36 -21.44 8.07
C ARG A 144 33.77 -21.44 8.66
N GLY A 145 34.60 -22.42 8.32
CA GLY A 145 35.97 -22.49 8.81
C GLY A 145 36.85 -21.43 8.13
N GLY A 146 37.54 -20.59 8.91
CA GLY A 146 38.50 -19.61 8.37
C GLY A 146 37.91 -18.37 7.73
N GLU A 147 36.69 -17.95 8.09
CA GLU A 147 36.01 -16.76 7.53
C GLU A 147 36.91 -15.51 7.56
N ASN A 148 37.64 -15.27 8.65
CA ASN A 148 38.55 -14.13 8.76
C ASN A 148 39.75 -14.22 7.81
N GLU A 149 40.37 -15.39 7.66
CA GLU A 149 41.51 -15.59 6.74
C GLU A 149 41.07 -15.44 5.27
N LEU A 150 39.86 -15.92 4.95
CA LEU A 150 39.25 -15.73 3.64
C LEU A 150 38.89 -14.26 3.39
N ALA A 151 38.37 -13.55 4.40
CA ALA A 151 38.09 -12.11 4.31
C ALA A 151 39.38 -11.31 4.03
N GLU A 152 40.44 -11.57 4.80
CA GLU A 152 41.73 -10.92 4.65
C GLU A 152 42.32 -11.19 3.27
N SER A 153 42.31 -12.45 2.80
CA SER A 153 42.78 -12.82 1.47
C SER A 153 42.01 -12.10 0.36
N CYS A 154 40.68 -12.03 0.45
CA CYS A 154 39.85 -11.37 -0.54
C CYS A 154 40.05 -9.85 -0.55
N PHE A 155 40.12 -9.19 0.61
CA PHE A 155 40.25 -7.73 0.66
C PHE A 155 41.69 -7.21 0.52
N ARG A 156 42.69 -8.09 0.54
CA ARG A 156 44.11 -7.76 0.35
C ARG A 156 44.43 -6.82 -0.83
N PRO A 157 43.80 -6.95 -2.02
CA PRO A 157 44.04 -6.05 -3.15
C PRO A 157 43.73 -4.57 -2.84
N PHE A 158 42.86 -4.30 -1.84
CA PHE A 158 42.44 -2.95 -1.46
C PHE A 158 43.23 -2.33 -0.30
N GLU A 159 44.11 -3.09 0.39
CA GLU A 159 44.83 -2.60 1.59
C GLU A 159 45.66 -1.34 1.34
N ARG A 160 46.22 -1.22 0.13
CA ARG A 160 47.07 -0.08 -0.26
C ARG A 160 46.26 1.08 -0.84
N LEU A 161 44.94 0.93 -0.98
CA LEU A 161 44.04 1.94 -1.52
C LEU A 161 43.29 2.62 -0.38
N ARG A 162 42.94 3.88 -0.58
CA ARG A 162 42.08 4.63 0.33
C ARG A 162 40.64 4.63 -0.22
N PRO A 163 39.79 3.66 0.16
CA PRO A 163 38.54 3.37 -0.54
C PRO A 163 37.50 4.49 -0.47
N LEU A 164 37.60 5.44 0.48
CA LEU A 164 36.66 6.55 0.59
C LEU A 164 37.14 7.85 -0.06
N TYR A 165 38.38 7.87 -0.58
CA TYR A 165 38.95 9.04 -1.22
C TYR A 165 38.92 8.85 -2.74
N TYR A 166 37.87 9.36 -3.38
CA TYR A 166 37.78 9.34 -4.84
C TYR A 166 38.84 10.26 -5.46
N ASN A 167 39.62 9.72 -6.39
CA ASN A 167 40.54 10.47 -7.24
C ASN A 167 40.66 9.79 -8.60
N ALA A 168 40.46 10.54 -9.69
CA ALA A 168 40.56 10.03 -11.07
C ALA A 168 41.91 9.34 -11.35
N TYR A 169 43.01 9.81 -10.77
CA TYR A 169 44.33 9.18 -10.95
C TYR A 169 44.45 7.78 -10.30
N THR A 170 43.57 7.45 -9.34
CA THR A 170 43.58 6.17 -8.63
C THR A 170 42.65 5.13 -9.25
N GLU A 171 41.80 5.54 -10.20
CA GLU A 171 40.82 4.66 -10.86
C GLU A 171 41.46 3.43 -11.53
N PRO A 172 42.58 3.52 -12.27
CA PRO A 172 43.19 2.34 -12.87
C PRO A 172 43.73 1.34 -11.83
N ALA A 173 44.21 1.83 -10.67
CA ALA A 173 44.65 0.98 -9.58
C ALA A 173 43.47 0.28 -8.90
N TRP A 174 42.35 0.99 -8.75
CA TRP A 174 41.10 0.45 -8.23
C TRP A 174 40.49 -0.62 -9.13
N GLN A 175 40.44 -0.40 -10.44
CA GLN A 175 39.95 -1.41 -11.39
C GLN A 175 40.80 -2.69 -11.38
N ARG A 176 42.12 -2.57 -11.21
CA ARG A 176 43.00 -3.73 -10.99
C ARG A 176 42.72 -4.45 -9.68
N ALA A 177 42.51 -3.72 -8.58
CA ALA A 177 42.15 -4.33 -7.30
C ALA A 177 40.79 -5.04 -7.37
N LEU A 178 39.82 -4.48 -8.09
CA LEU A 178 38.52 -5.12 -8.35
C LEU A 178 38.67 -6.44 -9.11
N SER A 179 39.49 -6.49 -10.17
CA SER A 179 39.68 -7.73 -10.94
C SER A 179 40.44 -8.81 -10.14
N GLU A 180 41.40 -8.41 -9.30
CA GLU A 180 42.07 -9.33 -8.36
C GLU A 180 41.11 -9.85 -7.28
N PHE A 181 40.23 -8.98 -6.76
CA PHE A 181 39.16 -9.35 -5.83
C PHE A 181 38.20 -10.36 -6.46
N ASP A 182 37.70 -10.10 -7.67
CA ASP A 182 36.82 -11.02 -8.39
C ASP A 182 37.49 -12.39 -8.59
N ARG A 183 38.78 -12.42 -8.96
CA ARG A 183 39.54 -13.66 -9.07
C ARG A 183 39.67 -14.41 -7.74
N SER A 184 39.84 -13.69 -6.62
CA SER A 184 39.89 -14.29 -5.29
C SER A 184 38.54 -14.87 -4.84
N LEU A 185 37.42 -14.31 -5.33
CA LEU A 185 36.07 -14.77 -5.00
C LEU A 185 35.59 -15.98 -5.81
N ALA A 186 36.13 -16.21 -7.02
CA ALA A 186 35.75 -17.34 -7.88
C ALA A 186 35.66 -18.72 -7.17
N PRO A 187 36.59 -19.14 -6.29
CA PRO A 187 36.46 -20.39 -5.54
C PRO A 187 35.33 -20.37 -4.50
N MET A 188 35.02 -19.22 -3.90
CA MET A 188 33.87 -19.09 -3.01
C MET A 188 32.57 -19.15 -3.78
N GLU A 189 32.53 -18.54 -4.97
CA GLU A 189 31.35 -18.53 -5.84
C GLU A 189 30.98 -19.92 -6.34
N THR A 190 31.97 -20.72 -6.76
CA THR A 190 31.74 -22.12 -7.18
C THR A 190 31.13 -22.97 -6.05
N GLN A 191 31.54 -22.75 -4.79
CA GLN A 191 30.93 -23.42 -3.64
C GLN A 191 29.51 -22.91 -3.36
N VAL A 192 29.30 -21.60 -3.40
CA VAL A 192 27.97 -20.98 -3.22
C VAL A 192 27.01 -21.38 -4.34
N ALA A 193 27.51 -21.60 -5.57
CA ALA A 193 26.72 -22.07 -6.69
C ALA A 193 26.04 -23.41 -6.37
N VAL A 194 26.71 -24.33 -5.66
CA VAL A 194 26.10 -25.61 -5.24
C VAL A 194 24.88 -25.37 -4.33
N ALA A 195 25.02 -24.49 -3.33
CA ALA A 195 23.93 -24.16 -2.42
C ALA A 195 22.78 -23.39 -3.12
N LEU A 196 23.11 -22.48 -4.04
CA LEU A 196 22.11 -21.75 -4.82
C LEU A 196 21.38 -22.65 -5.82
N ARG A 197 22.06 -23.66 -6.37
CA ARG A 197 21.50 -24.64 -7.30
C ARG A 197 20.33 -25.39 -6.67
N GLU A 198 20.50 -25.91 -5.47
CA GLU A 198 19.43 -26.59 -4.74
C GLU A 198 18.25 -25.67 -4.44
N ARG A 199 18.54 -24.43 -4.02
CA ARG A 199 17.52 -23.41 -3.74
C ARG A 199 16.73 -23.01 -4.99
N LEU A 200 17.40 -22.88 -6.14
CA LEU A 200 16.75 -22.60 -7.42
C LEU A 200 15.82 -23.74 -7.81
N ARG A 201 16.32 -24.99 -7.79
CA ARG A 201 15.52 -26.18 -8.13
C ARG A 201 14.27 -26.34 -7.26
N ALA A 202 14.37 -26.07 -5.96
CA ALA A 202 13.24 -26.15 -5.03
C ALA A 202 12.11 -25.15 -5.34
N VAL A 203 12.42 -24.12 -6.12
CA VAL A 203 11.56 -22.96 -6.37
C VAL A 203 11.16 -22.84 -7.85
N THR A 204 11.82 -23.59 -8.76
CA THR A 204 11.59 -23.56 -10.22
C THR A 204 10.12 -23.69 -10.62
N SER A 205 9.35 -24.57 -9.96
CA SER A 205 7.91 -24.78 -10.24
C SER A 205 6.98 -23.77 -9.53
N LYS A 206 7.51 -22.87 -8.70
CA LYS A 206 6.75 -21.95 -7.84
C LYS A 206 7.02 -20.49 -8.22
N PRO A 207 6.26 -19.89 -9.16
CA PRO A 207 6.58 -18.59 -9.75
C PRO A 207 6.73 -17.46 -8.73
N SER A 208 5.86 -17.39 -7.72
CA SER A 208 5.96 -16.36 -6.67
C SER A 208 7.17 -16.55 -5.76
N ALA A 209 7.55 -17.78 -5.47
CA ALA A 209 8.77 -18.06 -4.70
C ALA A 209 10.01 -17.78 -5.55
N ALA A 210 9.96 -18.03 -6.87
CA ALA A 210 11.04 -17.74 -7.80
C ALA A 210 11.31 -16.24 -7.91
N ALA A 211 10.27 -15.44 -8.05
CA ALA A 211 10.39 -13.99 -8.05
C ALA A 211 11.07 -13.47 -6.76
N ARG A 212 10.68 -13.98 -5.59
CA ARG A 212 11.33 -13.62 -4.31
C ARG A 212 12.80 -14.03 -4.25
N LEU A 213 13.16 -15.19 -4.78
CA LEU A 213 14.54 -15.66 -4.83
C LEU A 213 15.38 -14.77 -5.78
N LEU A 214 14.87 -14.48 -6.97
CA LEU A 214 15.49 -13.57 -7.94
C LEU A 214 15.71 -12.19 -7.32
N GLN A 215 14.72 -11.65 -6.60
CA GLN A 215 14.85 -10.37 -5.90
C GLN A 215 15.93 -10.43 -4.80
N ARG A 216 15.94 -11.49 -3.99
CA ARG A 216 16.89 -11.64 -2.87
C ARG A 216 18.34 -11.75 -3.33
N TYR A 217 18.58 -12.50 -4.40
CA TYR A 217 19.94 -12.80 -4.89
C TYR A 217 20.27 -12.09 -6.22
N HIS A 218 19.54 -11.03 -6.58
CA HIS A 218 19.67 -10.32 -7.85
C HIS A 218 21.13 -10.03 -8.25
N HIS A 219 21.88 -9.36 -7.37
CA HIS A 219 23.28 -9.01 -7.64
C HIS A 219 24.24 -10.19 -7.67
N LEU A 220 23.94 -11.30 -6.97
CA LEU A 220 24.77 -12.50 -7.00
C LEU A 220 24.55 -13.28 -8.30
N LEU A 221 23.30 -13.43 -8.70
CA LEU A 221 22.93 -14.16 -9.92
C LEU A 221 23.37 -13.47 -11.21
N GLN A 222 23.73 -12.18 -11.14
CA GLN A 222 24.36 -11.43 -12.23
C GLN A 222 25.88 -11.63 -12.33
N ARG A 223 26.54 -12.21 -11.31
CA ARG A 223 28.00 -12.38 -11.35
C ARG A 223 28.38 -13.44 -12.39
N PRO A 224 29.44 -13.22 -13.19
CA PRO A 224 29.72 -14.02 -14.38
C PRO A 224 29.97 -15.50 -14.08
N THR A 225 30.73 -15.79 -13.02
CA THR A 225 31.03 -17.14 -12.50
C THR A 225 29.76 -17.86 -12.06
N LEU A 226 28.94 -17.23 -11.21
CA LEU A 226 27.66 -17.79 -10.75
C LEU A 226 26.65 -17.95 -11.88
N ALA A 227 26.59 -16.98 -12.80
CA ALA A 227 25.71 -16.99 -13.97
C ALA A 227 26.03 -18.18 -14.88
N GLN A 228 27.33 -18.49 -15.06
CA GLN A 228 27.81 -19.62 -15.83
C GLN A 228 27.56 -20.97 -15.11
N ASP A 229 27.88 -21.07 -13.82
CA ASP A 229 27.72 -22.31 -13.03
C ASP A 229 26.25 -22.72 -12.82
N LEU A 230 25.34 -21.74 -12.87
CA LEU A 230 23.89 -21.92 -12.69
C LEU A 230 23.13 -21.80 -14.02
N ALA A 231 23.81 -21.83 -15.18
CA ALA A 231 23.19 -21.58 -16.47
C ALA A 231 21.98 -22.50 -16.73
N GLY A 232 22.10 -23.81 -16.41
CA GLY A 232 21.01 -24.77 -16.59
C GLY A 232 19.80 -24.49 -15.68
N GLU A 233 20.02 -24.15 -14.41
CA GLU A 233 18.95 -23.79 -13.48
C GLU A 233 18.29 -22.45 -13.82
N ARG A 234 19.06 -21.49 -14.31
CA ARG A 234 18.57 -20.17 -14.77
C ARG A 234 17.71 -20.33 -16.02
N ASP A 235 18.13 -21.16 -16.96
CA ASP A 235 17.35 -21.48 -18.16
C ASP A 235 16.05 -22.24 -17.82
N ALA A 236 16.14 -23.27 -16.96
CA ALA A 236 14.96 -23.98 -16.47
C ALA A 236 13.97 -23.06 -15.74
N LEU A 237 14.47 -22.11 -14.94
CA LEU A 237 13.62 -21.13 -14.28
C LEU A 237 12.95 -20.18 -15.29
N LEU A 238 13.69 -19.69 -16.27
CA LEU A 238 13.14 -18.84 -17.32
C LEU A 238 12.06 -19.57 -18.13
N ALA A 239 12.28 -20.85 -18.46
CA ALA A 239 11.31 -21.69 -19.14
C ALA A 239 10.02 -21.88 -18.31
N GLN A 240 10.11 -22.05 -17.00
CA GLN A 240 8.94 -22.12 -16.12
C GLN A 240 8.21 -20.78 -16.00
N LEU A 241 8.93 -19.65 -15.95
CA LEU A 241 8.32 -18.32 -15.93
C LEU A 241 7.61 -18.02 -17.25
N LEU A 242 8.19 -18.42 -18.39
CA LEU A 242 7.54 -18.39 -19.70
C LEU A 242 6.23 -19.17 -19.70
N ALA A 243 6.26 -20.44 -19.26
CA ALA A 243 5.06 -21.27 -19.17
C ALA A 243 4.00 -20.67 -18.24
N HIS A 244 4.41 -20.03 -17.14
CA HIS A 244 3.50 -19.34 -16.24
C HIS A 244 2.89 -18.08 -16.89
N VAL A 245 3.63 -17.30 -17.69
CA VAL A 245 3.04 -16.19 -18.46
C VAL A 245 2.03 -16.69 -19.48
N ASP A 246 2.32 -17.80 -20.16
CA ASP A 246 1.39 -18.42 -21.09
C ASP A 246 0.11 -18.92 -20.38
N GLN A 247 0.26 -19.49 -19.18
CA GLN A 247 -0.88 -19.83 -18.33
C GLN A 247 -1.70 -18.59 -17.93
N LEU A 248 -1.04 -17.48 -17.57
CA LEU A 248 -1.73 -16.22 -17.27
C LEU A 248 -2.47 -15.66 -18.49
N ASP A 249 -1.92 -15.78 -19.71
CA ASP A 249 -2.60 -15.36 -20.95
C ASP A 249 -3.85 -16.24 -21.20
N SER A 250 -3.74 -17.56 -21.01
CA SER A 250 -4.86 -18.49 -21.16
C SER A 250 -5.96 -18.25 -20.12
N ASP A 251 -5.57 -18.03 -18.86
CA ASP A 251 -6.51 -17.70 -17.77
C ASP A 251 -7.20 -16.35 -18.03
N PHE A 252 -6.47 -15.38 -18.58
CA PHE A 252 -7.02 -14.08 -18.98
C PHE A 252 -8.09 -14.24 -20.06
N GLU A 253 -7.81 -14.97 -21.14
CA GLU A 253 -8.79 -15.18 -22.23
C GLU A 253 -10.02 -15.96 -21.74
N THR A 254 -9.82 -17.00 -20.93
CA THR A 254 -10.93 -17.78 -20.35
C THR A 254 -11.84 -16.90 -19.48
N ARG A 255 -11.25 -16.07 -18.61
CA ARG A 255 -12.02 -15.14 -17.77
C ARG A 255 -12.71 -14.07 -18.59
N LYS A 256 -12.05 -13.53 -19.62
CA LYS A 256 -12.62 -12.54 -20.53
C LYS A 256 -13.82 -13.10 -21.30
N GLN A 257 -13.75 -14.35 -21.76
CA GLN A 257 -14.88 -15.03 -22.40
C GLN A 257 -16.06 -15.24 -21.44
N ASN A 258 -15.77 -15.63 -20.19
CA ASN A 258 -16.80 -15.78 -19.15
C ASN A 258 -17.46 -14.45 -18.74
N LEU A 259 -16.78 -13.31 -18.95
CA LEU A 259 -17.38 -11.98 -18.78
C LEU A 259 -18.42 -11.65 -19.87
N GLY A 260 -18.25 -12.21 -21.07
CA GLY A 260 -19.11 -11.94 -22.23
C GLY A 260 -20.25 -12.95 -22.41
N SER A 261 -20.16 -14.14 -21.79
CA SER A 261 -21.22 -15.14 -21.87
C SER A 261 -22.32 -14.88 -20.82
N SER A 262 -23.54 -14.61 -21.30
CA SER A 262 -24.75 -14.49 -20.49
C SER A 262 -25.23 -15.84 -19.93
N ILE A 263 -24.31 -16.71 -19.49
CA ILE A 263 -24.66 -18.00 -18.88
C ILE A 263 -24.87 -17.76 -17.39
N GLY A 264 -26.14 -17.75 -16.98
CA GLY A 264 -26.65 -18.00 -15.63
C GLY A 264 -25.92 -17.35 -14.45
N ALA A 265 -26.61 -16.46 -13.74
CA ALA A 265 -26.18 -15.83 -12.48
C ALA A 265 -25.69 -16.80 -11.36
N ARG A 266 -25.81 -18.12 -11.54
CA ARG A 266 -25.50 -19.16 -10.56
C ARG A 266 -24.02 -19.63 -10.58
N ASP A 267 -23.29 -19.42 -11.68
CA ASP A 267 -21.87 -19.81 -11.81
C ASP A 267 -20.85 -18.65 -11.68
N LYS A 268 -21.34 -17.42 -11.44
CA LYS A 268 -20.47 -16.25 -11.13
C LYS A 268 -19.66 -16.41 -9.83
N SER A 269 -19.95 -17.46 -9.04
CA SER A 269 -19.26 -17.81 -7.78
C SER A 269 -17.80 -18.27 -7.96
N GLY A 270 -17.38 -18.66 -9.17
CA GLY A 270 -15.99 -19.07 -9.45
C GLY A 270 -15.02 -17.90 -9.67
N MET A 271 -15.56 -16.70 -9.87
CA MET A 271 -14.76 -15.48 -10.06
C MET A 271 -14.62 -14.83 -8.69
N HIS A 272 -13.53 -15.12 -7.96
CA HIS A 272 -13.19 -14.43 -6.71
C HIS A 272 -12.86 -12.97 -7.01
N VAL A 273 -13.91 -12.17 -7.21
CA VAL A 273 -13.88 -10.73 -7.27
C VAL A 273 -14.71 -10.23 -6.09
N GLY A 274 -14.25 -9.17 -5.44
CA GLY A 274 -14.75 -8.76 -4.13
C GLY A 274 -16.27 -8.60 -4.13
N LYS A 275 -16.95 -9.10 -3.08
CA LYS A 275 -18.41 -9.01 -2.94
C LYS A 275 -18.93 -7.58 -2.74
N THR A 276 -18.04 -6.59 -2.68
CA THR A 276 -18.31 -5.25 -2.18
C THR A 276 -18.21 -4.14 -3.22
N LEU A 277 -17.75 -4.45 -4.43
CA LEU A 277 -17.56 -3.53 -5.56
C LEU A 277 -18.51 -3.90 -6.71
N SER A 278 -18.76 -2.97 -7.63
CA SER A 278 -19.51 -3.29 -8.85
C SER A 278 -18.77 -4.33 -9.71
N SER A 279 -19.49 -5.01 -10.60
CA SER A 279 -18.89 -6.01 -11.49
C SER A 279 -17.77 -5.43 -12.35
N ASP A 280 -17.92 -4.21 -12.86
CA ASP A 280 -16.91 -3.59 -13.72
C ASP A 280 -15.66 -3.17 -12.93
N VAL A 281 -15.82 -2.56 -11.75
CA VAL A 281 -14.68 -2.19 -10.89
C VAL A 281 -13.93 -3.42 -10.39
N ASN A 282 -14.64 -4.48 -10.09
CA ASN A 282 -14.06 -5.78 -9.78
C ASN A 282 -13.14 -6.29 -10.89
N VAL A 283 -13.58 -6.22 -12.14
CA VAL A 283 -12.79 -6.62 -13.31
C VAL A 283 -11.59 -5.69 -13.50
N ILE A 284 -11.77 -4.37 -13.31
CA ILE A 284 -10.71 -3.37 -13.37
C ILE A 284 -9.59 -3.70 -12.37
N VAL A 285 -9.95 -3.96 -11.10
CA VAL A 285 -8.98 -4.31 -10.04
C VAL A 285 -8.20 -5.56 -10.42
N TRP A 286 -8.88 -6.61 -10.89
CA TRP A 286 -8.24 -7.86 -11.30
C TRP A 286 -7.28 -7.64 -12.48
N ALA A 287 -7.73 -6.99 -13.56
CA ALA A 287 -6.94 -6.76 -14.76
C ALA A 287 -5.72 -5.87 -14.46
N HIS A 288 -5.91 -4.82 -13.67
CA HIS A 288 -4.82 -3.95 -13.22
C HIS A 288 -3.79 -4.70 -12.36
N ALA A 289 -4.23 -5.53 -11.40
CA ALA A 289 -3.33 -6.34 -10.58
C ALA A 289 -2.55 -7.37 -11.41
N LEU A 290 -3.19 -7.98 -12.42
CA LEU A 290 -2.53 -8.88 -13.35
C LEU A 290 -1.45 -8.15 -14.17
N GLY A 291 -1.78 -6.99 -14.74
CA GLY A 291 -0.83 -6.17 -15.49
C GLY A 291 0.42 -5.81 -14.68
N ARG A 292 0.23 -5.40 -13.42
CA ARG A 292 1.35 -5.13 -12.50
C ARG A 292 2.18 -6.36 -12.19
N ARG A 293 1.54 -7.48 -11.87
CA ARG A 293 2.22 -8.73 -11.55
C ARG A 293 3.13 -9.17 -12.70
N VAL A 294 2.66 -9.03 -13.94
CA VAL A 294 3.43 -9.35 -15.15
C VAL A 294 4.58 -8.36 -15.36
N ALA A 295 4.33 -7.06 -15.21
CA ALA A 295 5.36 -6.02 -15.33
C ALA A 295 6.47 -6.17 -14.26
N ASP A 296 6.12 -6.46 -13.01
CA ASP A 296 7.07 -6.66 -11.92
C ASP A 296 7.92 -7.91 -12.15
N MET A 297 7.31 -9.01 -12.61
CA MET A 297 8.02 -10.23 -12.99
C MET A 297 9.01 -9.96 -14.13
N GLN A 298 8.57 -9.25 -15.17
CA GLN A 298 9.43 -8.86 -16.29
C GLN A 298 10.60 -7.99 -15.83
N ARG A 299 10.37 -7.01 -14.94
CA ARG A 299 11.42 -6.15 -14.36
C ARG A 299 12.47 -6.96 -13.59
N LEU A 300 12.03 -7.90 -12.75
CA LEU A 300 12.94 -8.77 -11.99
C LEU A 300 13.75 -9.67 -12.90
N VAL A 301 13.11 -10.30 -13.89
CA VAL A 301 13.77 -11.22 -14.82
C VAL A 301 14.76 -10.50 -15.73
N ARG A 302 14.39 -9.33 -16.27
CA ARG A 302 15.31 -8.45 -17.03
C ARG A 302 16.48 -7.98 -16.17
N GLY A 303 16.30 -7.85 -14.87
CA GLY A 303 17.40 -7.53 -13.96
C GLY A 303 18.41 -8.69 -13.84
N VAL A 304 18.00 -9.95 -13.87
CA VAL A 304 18.86 -11.08 -13.47
C VAL A 304 19.33 -11.96 -14.64
N LEU A 305 18.54 -12.07 -15.70
CA LEU A 305 18.71 -13.08 -16.76
C LEU A 305 19.01 -12.44 -18.13
N THR A 306 19.73 -11.31 -18.15
CA THR A 306 20.02 -10.50 -19.34
C THR A 306 20.75 -11.23 -20.47
N ASP A 307 21.56 -12.22 -20.11
CA ASP A 307 22.41 -13.04 -20.97
C ASP A 307 21.67 -14.22 -21.63
N LEU A 308 20.46 -14.57 -21.18
CA LEU A 308 19.73 -15.71 -21.71
C LEU A 308 19.00 -15.39 -23.02
N PRO A 309 19.12 -16.24 -24.06
CA PRO A 309 18.53 -15.98 -25.38
C PRO A 309 17.00 -16.01 -25.40
N ALA A 310 16.36 -16.65 -24.42
CA ALA A 310 14.91 -16.73 -24.30
C ALA A 310 14.28 -15.51 -23.59
N LEU A 311 15.08 -14.58 -23.03
CA LEU A 311 14.59 -13.39 -22.34
C LEU A 311 13.73 -12.46 -23.22
N PRO A 312 14.09 -12.19 -24.51
CA PRO A 312 13.27 -11.36 -25.38
C PRO A 312 11.87 -11.95 -25.60
N ARG A 313 11.76 -13.29 -25.71
CA ARG A 313 10.47 -13.98 -25.84
C ARG A 313 9.60 -13.77 -24.60
N LEU A 314 10.17 -13.92 -23.40
CA LEU A 314 9.43 -13.66 -22.16
C LEU A 314 8.99 -12.20 -22.09
N SER A 315 9.89 -11.29 -22.47
CA SER A 315 9.58 -9.86 -22.50
C SER A 315 8.40 -9.54 -23.41
N GLN A 316 8.39 -10.07 -24.64
CA GLN A 316 7.27 -9.90 -25.58
C GLN A 316 5.96 -10.50 -25.07
N GLN A 317 6.00 -11.69 -24.44
CA GLN A 317 4.80 -12.30 -23.85
C GLN A 317 4.27 -11.48 -22.67
N CYS A 318 5.15 -11.00 -21.79
CA CYS A 318 4.76 -10.10 -20.70
C CYS A 318 4.12 -8.81 -21.24
N ASP A 319 4.73 -8.17 -22.24
CA ASP A 319 4.23 -6.95 -22.85
C ASP A 319 2.85 -7.18 -23.49
N LYS A 320 2.65 -8.32 -24.18
CA LYS A 320 1.37 -8.73 -24.74
C LYS A 320 0.28 -8.86 -23.67
N VAL A 321 0.55 -9.58 -22.57
CA VAL A 321 -0.43 -9.77 -21.48
C VAL A 321 -0.70 -8.44 -20.77
N ALA A 322 0.33 -7.63 -20.52
CA ALA A 322 0.17 -6.30 -19.91
C ALA A 322 -0.65 -5.34 -20.79
N ALA A 323 -0.45 -5.36 -22.11
CA ALA A 323 -1.25 -4.58 -23.05
C ALA A 323 -2.71 -5.03 -23.09
N LYS A 324 -2.98 -6.34 -23.13
CA LYS A 324 -4.34 -6.89 -23.04
C LYS A 324 -5.04 -6.50 -21.74
N ALA A 325 -4.35 -6.60 -20.61
CA ALA A 325 -4.87 -6.21 -19.30
C ALA A 325 -5.18 -4.71 -19.24
N SER A 326 -4.28 -3.86 -19.76
CA SER A 326 -4.47 -2.41 -19.82
C SER A 326 -5.64 -2.03 -20.73
N GLY A 327 -5.79 -2.67 -21.90
CA GLY A 327 -6.93 -2.47 -22.78
C GLY A 327 -8.26 -2.84 -22.11
N LEU A 328 -8.31 -3.97 -21.41
CA LEU A 328 -9.51 -4.37 -20.65
C LEU A 328 -9.85 -3.39 -19.52
N VAL A 329 -8.85 -2.85 -18.83
CA VAL A 329 -9.06 -1.81 -17.81
C VAL A 329 -9.72 -0.58 -18.44
N LEU A 330 -9.19 -0.07 -19.55
CA LEU A 330 -9.74 1.12 -20.22
C LEU A 330 -11.16 0.89 -20.73
N ASP A 331 -11.42 -0.27 -21.35
CA ASP A 331 -12.77 -0.63 -21.80
C ASP A 331 -13.76 -0.67 -20.64
N ARG A 332 -13.39 -1.29 -19.51
CA ARG A 332 -14.29 -1.40 -18.34
C ARG A 332 -14.45 -0.09 -17.59
N VAL A 333 -13.43 0.77 -17.57
CA VAL A 333 -13.55 2.13 -17.03
C VAL A 333 -14.58 2.91 -17.86
N ARG A 334 -14.51 2.84 -19.19
CA ARG A 334 -15.50 3.48 -20.07
C ARG A 334 -16.91 2.92 -19.83
N ASP A 335 -17.07 1.60 -19.80
CA ASP A 335 -18.37 0.97 -19.58
C ASP A 335 -18.98 1.36 -18.21
N TRP A 336 -18.15 1.39 -17.17
CA TRP A 336 -18.55 1.87 -15.84
C TRP A 336 -18.93 3.35 -15.85
N GLN A 337 -18.15 4.22 -16.51
CA GLN A 337 -18.45 5.65 -16.63
C GLN A 337 -19.80 5.87 -17.32
N GLU A 338 -20.05 5.20 -18.44
CA GLU A 338 -21.33 5.27 -19.14
C GLU A 338 -22.49 4.76 -18.28
N SER A 339 -22.30 3.63 -17.59
CA SER A 339 -23.32 3.08 -16.70
C SER A 339 -23.64 4.02 -15.54
N MET A 340 -22.63 4.66 -14.93
CA MET A 340 -22.84 5.58 -13.81
C MET A 340 -23.47 6.88 -14.26
N LEU A 341 -23.06 7.45 -15.40
CA LEU A 341 -23.67 8.66 -15.94
C LEU A 341 -25.13 8.43 -16.34
N ARG A 342 -25.44 7.31 -17.00
CA ARG A 342 -26.84 6.92 -17.28
C ARG A 342 -27.66 6.76 -16.00
N ALA A 343 -27.11 6.12 -14.97
CA ALA A 343 -27.79 5.96 -13.69
C ALA A 343 -28.04 7.28 -12.95
N LEU A 344 -27.22 8.31 -13.20
CA LEU A 344 -27.44 9.67 -12.68
C LEU A 344 -28.45 10.45 -13.53
N ASP A 345 -28.40 10.31 -14.85
CA ASP A 345 -29.33 10.97 -15.77
C ASP A 345 -30.78 10.44 -15.63
N ASP A 346 -30.93 9.13 -15.43
CA ASP A 346 -32.23 8.52 -15.14
C ASP A 346 -32.82 9.01 -13.81
N ASP A 347 -31.97 9.31 -12.82
CA ASP A 347 -32.41 9.82 -11.51
C ASP A 347 -32.89 11.28 -11.59
N ASP A 348 -32.19 12.12 -12.37
CA ASP A 348 -32.57 13.50 -12.62
C ASP A 348 -33.92 13.59 -13.37
N ASN A 349 -34.18 12.67 -14.30
CA ASN A 349 -35.43 12.62 -15.07
C ASN A 349 -36.63 12.08 -14.26
N ASN A 350 -36.40 11.17 -13.31
CA ASN A 350 -37.46 10.50 -12.56
C ASN A 350 -37.73 11.13 -11.17
N ASN A 351 -37.44 12.43 -11.04
CA ASN A 351 -37.70 13.23 -9.83
C ASN A 351 -36.93 12.75 -8.58
N GLY A 352 -35.69 12.25 -8.73
CA GLY A 352 -34.80 11.83 -7.63
C GLY A 352 -35.29 10.58 -6.86
N SER A 353 -36.18 9.79 -7.47
CA SER A 353 -36.93 8.74 -6.76
C SER A 353 -36.15 7.44 -6.57
N GLN A 354 -35.03 7.19 -7.29
CA GLN A 354 -34.53 5.81 -7.41
C GLN A 354 -33.03 5.61 -7.20
N SER A 355 -32.15 6.56 -7.51
CA SER A 355 -30.69 6.34 -7.47
C SER A 355 -30.01 7.06 -6.29
N LEU A 356 -30.34 8.34 -6.09
CA LEU A 356 -29.84 9.16 -4.99
C LEU A 356 -30.98 9.44 -4.00
N ARG A 357 -31.27 8.51 -3.09
CA ARG A 357 -32.23 8.73 -1.99
C ARG A 357 -31.74 9.76 -0.96
N LEU A 358 -31.04 10.80 -1.38
CA LEU A 358 -30.66 11.99 -0.61
C LEU A 358 -31.80 13.03 -0.56
N ARG A 359 -32.95 12.76 -1.19
CA ARG A 359 -34.16 13.59 -1.10
C ARG A 359 -35.36 12.72 -0.71
N GLY A 360 -35.69 12.72 0.57
CA GLY A 360 -36.81 11.93 1.11
C GLY A 360 -36.70 11.71 2.63
N ARG A 361 -37.70 11.01 3.20
CA ARG A 361 -37.69 10.59 4.62
C ARG A 361 -36.57 9.59 4.86
N LEU A 362 -35.84 9.67 5.98
CA LEU A 362 -34.73 8.74 6.29
C LEU A 362 -35.19 7.29 6.48
N MET A 363 -36.34 7.07 7.11
CA MET A 363 -36.94 5.76 7.36
C MET A 363 -38.44 5.76 7.08
N GLN A 364 -38.95 4.61 6.65
CA GLN A 364 -40.38 4.37 6.48
C GLN A 364 -40.71 2.95 6.94
N ILE A 365 -41.87 2.79 7.56
CA ILE A 365 -42.45 1.47 7.81
C ILE A 365 -43.16 1.06 6.52
N ASP A 366 -42.75 -0.06 5.94
CA ASP A 366 -43.42 -0.59 4.76
C ASP A 366 -44.85 -1.02 5.11
N LYS A 367 -45.82 -0.54 4.33
CA LYS A 367 -47.25 -0.75 4.60
C LYS A 367 -47.70 -2.19 4.37
N GLN A 368 -46.90 -2.99 3.66
CA GLN A 368 -47.21 -4.38 3.33
C GLN A 368 -46.56 -5.37 4.29
N SER A 369 -45.27 -5.17 4.62
CA SER A 369 -44.53 -6.05 5.52
C SER A 369 -44.56 -5.61 6.99
N GLY A 370 -44.79 -4.32 7.28
CA GLY A 370 -44.60 -3.76 8.62
C GLY A 370 -43.13 -3.58 9.01
N ASP A 371 -42.19 -3.89 8.10
CA ASP A 371 -40.75 -3.77 8.31
C ASP A 371 -40.28 -2.31 8.23
N LEU A 372 -39.29 -1.97 9.04
CA LEU A 372 -38.61 -0.68 8.98
C LEU A 372 -37.59 -0.71 7.83
N VAL A 373 -37.78 0.17 6.84
CA VAL A 373 -36.90 0.30 5.67
C VAL A 373 -36.21 1.65 5.68
N VAL A 374 -34.88 1.64 5.54
CA VAL A 374 -34.06 2.85 5.43
C VAL A 374 -34.02 3.29 3.97
N ASN A 375 -34.27 4.58 3.74
CA ASN A 375 -34.15 5.17 2.42
C ASN A 375 -32.71 5.57 2.12
N PHE A 376 -31.81 4.59 2.12
CA PHE A 376 -30.41 4.75 1.74
C PHE A 376 -30.08 3.69 0.70
N SER A 377 -29.67 4.09 -0.51
CA SER A 377 -29.49 3.15 -1.61
C SER A 377 -28.22 2.30 -1.43
N GLU A 378 -28.33 0.99 -1.58
CA GLU A 378 -27.17 0.07 -1.62
C GLU A 378 -26.23 0.40 -2.79
N PHE A 379 -26.81 0.97 -3.86
CA PHE A 379 -26.07 1.54 -4.98
C PHE A 379 -25.04 2.57 -4.54
N LEU A 380 -25.42 3.50 -3.65
CA LEU A 380 -24.55 4.58 -3.19
C LEU A 380 -23.41 4.08 -2.29
N VAL A 381 -23.64 3.00 -1.52
CA VAL A 381 -22.56 2.29 -0.80
C VAL A 381 -21.55 1.68 -1.76
N THR A 382 -22.04 1.06 -2.83
CA THR A 382 -21.21 0.45 -3.88
C THR A 382 -20.44 1.54 -4.64
N LEU A 383 -21.10 2.64 -4.99
CA LEU A 383 -20.52 3.80 -5.67
C LEU A 383 -19.38 4.42 -4.86
N LEU A 384 -19.55 4.62 -3.54
CA LEU A 384 -18.49 5.16 -2.68
C LEU A 384 -17.23 4.27 -2.69
N ARG A 385 -17.42 2.95 -2.65
CA ARG A 385 -16.31 1.99 -2.71
C ARG A 385 -15.64 1.98 -4.08
N ASP A 386 -16.43 2.03 -5.14
CA ASP A 386 -15.97 2.10 -6.53
C ASP A 386 -15.15 3.36 -6.79
N VAL A 387 -15.67 4.54 -6.42
CA VAL A 387 -14.98 5.83 -6.57
C VAL A 387 -13.67 5.85 -5.81
N ARG A 388 -13.66 5.35 -4.56
CA ARG A 388 -12.41 5.24 -3.78
C ARG A 388 -11.39 4.34 -4.47
N GLN A 389 -11.80 3.16 -4.92
CA GLN A 389 -10.93 2.20 -5.58
C GLN A 389 -10.38 2.74 -6.90
N LEU A 390 -11.22 3.33 -7.74
CA LEU A 390 -10.81 3.88 -9.04
C LEU A 390 -9.90 5.10 -8.89
N THR A 391 -10.16 5.96 -7.89
CA THR A 391 -9.30 7.12 -7.59
C THR A 391 -7.91 6.67 -7.16
N GLU A 392 -7.83 5.65 -6.30
CA GLU A 392 -6.55 5.08 -5.88
C GLU A 392 -5.80 4.47 -7.06
N LEU A 393 -6.46 3.67 -7.89
CA LEU A 393 -5.83 3.03 -9.04
C LEU A 393 -5.38 4.04 -10.11
N SER A 394 -6.17 5.08 -10.39
CA SER A 394 -5.80 6.12 -11.36
C SER A 394 -4.59 6.93 -10.90
N SER A 395 -4.47 7.22 -9.59
CA SER A 395 -3.33 7.96 -9.04
C SER A 395 -1.99 7.24 -9.26
N GLN A 396 -2.02 5.91 -9.34
CA GLN A 396 -0.83 5.10 -9.50
C GLN A 396 -0.40 4.97 -10.97
N GLN A 397 -1.22 5.41 -11.92
CA GLN A 397 -0.86 5.50 -13.33
C GLN A 397 -0.40 6.92 -13.66
N ALA A 398 0.87 7.21 -13.42
CA ALA A 398 1.48 8.53 -13.60
C ALA A 398 1.43 9.10 -15.05
N ALA A 399 0.97 8.32 -16.04
CA ALA A 399 1.05 8.65 -17.47
C ALA A 399 -0.31 8.94 -18.15
N ALA A 400 -1.45 8.68 -17.49
CA ALA A 400 -2.75 8.92 -18.10
C ALA A 400 -3.33 10.26 -17.62
N SER A 401 -3.40 11.23 -18.52
CA SER A 401 -4.14 12.50 -18.32
C SER A 401 -5.67 12.27 -18.16
N GLU A 402 -6.15 11.05 -18.35
CA GLU A 402 -7.57 10.71 -18.27
C GLU A 402 -7.97 10.40 -16.83
N THR A 403 -8.89 11.21 -16.32
CA THR A 403 -9.50 10.97 -15.01
C THR A 403 -10.50 9.82 -15.13
N TRP A 404 -10.24 8.69 -14.47
CA TRP A 404 -11.11 7.51 -14.51
C TRP A 404 -12.48 7.74 -13.87
N VAL A 405 -12.58 8.69 -12.93
CA VAL A 405 -13.84 9.06 -12.28
C VAL A 405 -14.30 10.43 -12.81
N PRO A 406 -15.45 10.50 -13.51
CA PRO A 406 -16.02 11.76 -13.97
C PRO A 406 -16.31 12.72 -12.80
N THR A 407 -16.16 14.03 -13.03
CA THR A 407 -16.34 15.05 -11.99
C THR A 407 -17.74 15.04 -11.37
N ARG A 408 -18.78 14.81 -12.18
CA ARG A 408 -20.17 14.70 -11.70
C ARG A 408 -20.35 13.52 -10.74
N VAL A 409 -19.80 12.35 -11.09
CA VAL A 409 -19.85 11.15 -10.23
C VAL A 409 -19.07 11.39 -8.93
N ARG A 410 -17.93 12.08 -9.00
CA ARG A 410 -17.14 12.46 -7.82
C ARG A 410 -17.92 13.37 -6.87
N GLN A 411 -18.58 14.42 -7.39
CA GLN A 411 -19.38 15.33 -6.57
C GLN A 411 -20.52 14.61 -5.84
N VAL A 412 -21.22 13.72 -6.54
CA VAL A 412 -22.26 12.88 -5.95
C VAL A 412 -21.69 11.96 -4.86
N ALA A 413 -20.51 11.38 -5.07
CA ALA A 413 -19.84 10.56 -4.07
C ALA A 413 -19.40 11.37 -2.84
N GLU A 414 -18.87 12.59 -3.02
CA GLU A 414 -18.50 13.48 -1.90
C GLU A 414 -19.72 13.94 -1.09
N GLU A 415 -20.85 14.17 -1.74
CA GLU A 415 -22.11 14.46 -1.05
C GLU A 415 -22.64 13.23 -0.29
N ALA A 416 -22.64 12.07 -0.95
CA ALA A 416 -23.01 10.78 -0.39
C ALA A 416 -22.18 10.38 0.84
N GLU A 417 -20.87 10.67 0.83
CA GLU A 417 -19.95 10.32 1.91
C GLU A 417 -20.35 10.96 3.25
N LYS A 418 -20.88 12.19 3.22
CA LYS A 418 -21.37 12.89 4.42
C LYS A 418 -22.49 12.12 5.13
N TYR A 419 -23.33 11.43 4.36
CA TYR A 419 -24.49 10.71 4.88
C TYR A 419 -24.24 9.23 5.13
N TYR A 420 -23.10 8.70 4.67
CA TYR A 420 -22.77 7.28 4.76
C TYR A 420 -22.79 6.73 6.19
N ARG A 421 -22.23 7.46 7.16
CA ARG A 421 -22.24 7.06 8.59
C ARG A 421 -23.65 6.88 9.13
N PHE A 422 -24.55 7.81 8.77
CA PHE A 422 -25.94 7.80 9.20
C PHE A 422 -26.71 6.66 8.54
N GLY A 423 -26.56 6.46 7.23
CA GLY A 423 -27.19 5.36 6.49
C GLY A 423 -26.85 3.98 7.06
N VAL A 424 -25.57 3.73 7.37
CA VAL A 424 -25.14 2.44 7.97
C VAL A 424 -25.72 2.25 9.38
N THR A 425 -25.80 3.32 10.17
CA THR A 425 -26.34 3.24 11.54
C THR A 425 -27.84 2.97 11.51
N LEU A 426 -28.59 3.68 10.66
CA LEU A 426 -30.02 3.43 10.46
C LEU A 426 -30.28 2.02 9.95
N GLN A 427 -29.45 1.49 9.04
CA GLN A 427 -29.62 0.12 8.57
C GLN A 427 -29.48 -0.90 9.71
N LYS A 428 -28.56 -0.68 10.65
CA LYS A 428 -28.44 -1.52 11.84
C LYS A 428 -29.68 -1.44 12.73
N VAL A 429 -30.21 -0.24 12.94
CA VAL A 429 -31.43 -0.06 13.75
C VAL A 429 -32.65 -0.67 13.07
N ALA A 430 -32.79 -0.54 11.76
CA ALA A 430 -33.85 -1.18 10.98
C ALA A 430 -33.78 -2.70 11.09
N ASN A 431 -32.60 -3.29 10.90
CA ASN A 431 -32.40 -4.73 11.08
C ASN A 431 -32.69 -5.17 12.52
N PHE A 432 -32.40 -4.31 13.51
CA PHE A 432 -32.75 -4.57 14.91
C PHE A 432 -34.27 -4.55 15.14
N TYR A 433 -34.99 -3.55 14.63
CA TYR A 433 -36.45 -3.51 14.72
C TYR A 433 -37.12 -4.73 14.06
N ASN A 434 -36.67 -5.10 12.85
CA ASN A 434 -37.24 -6.23 12.12
C ASN A 434 -36.93 -7.58 12.78
N SER A 435 -35.94 -7.65 13.69
CA SER A 435 -35.55 -8.90 14.37
C SER A 435 -35.85 -8.93 15.86
N ILE A 436 -36.21 -7.81 16.49
CA ILE A 436 -36.38 -7.76 17.94
C ILE A 436 -37.65 -8.47 18.40
N GLU A 437 -38.74 -8.41 17.64
CA GLU A 437 -39.98 -9.10 18.02
C GLU A 437 -39.75 -10.60 18.16
N ALA A 438 -39.04 -11.23 17.22
CA ALA A 438 -38.65 -12.64 17.30
C ALA A 438 -37.67 -12.96 18.44
N GLN A 439 -36.99 -11.95 18.98
CA GLN A 439 -36.07 -12.11 20.11
C GLN A 439 -36.75 -11.90 21.45
N ILE A 440 -37.92 -11.28 21.55
CA ILE A 440 -38.59 -11.03 22.83
C ILE A 440 -39.30 -12.31 23.28
N ILE A 441 -39.17 -12.65 24.57
CA ILE A 441 -39.97 -13.71 25.20
C ILE A 441 -41.38 -13.14 25.40
N ASP A 442 -42.41 -13.81 24.86
CA ASP A 442 -43.78 -13.30 24.81
C ASP A 442 -44.33 -12.93 26.20
N GLU A 443 -44.02 -13.73 27.22
CA GLU A 443 -44.45 -13.51 28.60
C GLU A 443 -43.76 -12.31 29.27
N GLN A 444 -42.59 -11.89 28.75
CA GLN A 444 -41.83 -10.74 29.25
C GLN A 444 -42.13 -9.46 28.46
N LYS A 445 -42.89 -9.53 27.36
CA LYS A 445 -43.28 -8.38 26.52
C LYS A 445 -43.88 -7.22 27.33
N PRO A 446 -44.75 -7.44 28.35
CA PRO A 446 -45.27 -6.36 29.19
C PRO A 446 -44.18 -5.62 29.98
N MET A 447 -43.10 -6.30 30.39
CA MET A 447 -42.00 -5.69 31.15
C MET A 447 -41.09 -4.81 30.28
N LEU A 448 -41.16 -4.98 28.95
CA LEU A 448 -40.44 -4.19 27.96
C LEU A 448 -41.30 -3.07 27.35
N LEU A 449 -42.56 -2.94 27.74
CA LEU A 449 -43.53 -2.06 27.10
C LEU A 449 -43.07 -0.60 27.08
N ASP A 450 -42.55 -0.08 28.19
CA ASP A 450 -42.08 1.31 28.28
C ASP A 450 -40.93 1.60 27.30
N SER A 451 -40.00 0.64 27.14
CA SER A 451 -38.88 0.75 26.22
C SER A 451 -39.28 0.52 24.77
N LEU A 452 -40.29 -0.30 24.51
CA LEU A 452 -40.88 -0.48 23.18
C LEU A 452 -41.61 0.79 22.74
N LEU A 453 -42.41 1.40 23.61
CA LEU A 453 -43.10 2.66 23.33
C LEU A 453 -42.12 3.81 23.12
N ALA A 454 -41.06 3.90 23.94
CA ALA A 454 -40.01 4.90 23.75
C ALA A 454 -39.28 4.73 22.41
N PHE A 455 -39.06 3.50 21.95
CA PHE A 455 -38.49 3.21 20.65
C PHE A 455 -39.46 3.53 19.51
N GLU A 456 -40.74 3.17 19.63
CA GLU A 456 -41.78 3.47 18.64
C GLU A 456 -41.99 4.99 18.49
N ASP A 457 -42.04 5.74 19.59
CA ASP A 457 -42.10 7.20 19.57
C ASP A 457 -40.88 7.80 18.86
N ALA A 458 -39.68 7.24 19.08
CA ALA A 458 -38.46 7.66 18.39
C ALA A 458 -38.49 7.36 16.88
N VAL A 459 -39.14 6.26 16.46
CA VAL A 459 -39.31 5.90 15.03
C VAL A 459 -40.40 6.74 14.35
N GLN A 460 -41.50 7.03 15.06
CA GLN A 460 -42.65 7.77 14.51
C GLN A 460 -42.48 9.30 14.53
N ARG A 461 -41.58 9.84 15.37
CA ARG A 461 -41.38 11.29 15.53
C ARG A 461 -39.95 11.72 15.20
N PRO A 462 -39.56 11.75 13.91
CA PRO A 462 -38.32 12.37 13.51
C PRO A 462 -38.44 13.90 13.71
N GLY A 463 -37.78 14.46 14.72
CA GLY A 463 -37.55 15.91 14.82
C GLY A 463 -38.22 16.69 15.95
N ILE A 464 -38.38 16.14 17.17
CA ILE A 464 -38.69 16.97 18.34
C ILE A 464 -37.41 17.21 19.14
N ALA A 465 -36.67 18.25 18.76
CA ALA A 465 -35.95 19.03 19.74
C ALA A 465 -36.99 19.51 20.76
N GLN A 466 -36.72 19.29 22.05
CA GLN A 466 -37.55 19.76 23.15
C GLN A 466 -37.63 21.31 23.15
N SER A 467 -38.56 21.88 22.37
CA SER A 467 -38.97 23.27 22.50
C SER A 467 -40.45 23.30 22.84
N GLN A 468 -40.73 23.63 24.10
CA GLN A 468 -42.06 23.57 24.73
C GLN A 468 -43.11 24.53 24.13
N ASN A 469 -42.84 25.26 23.05
CA ASN A 469 -43.79 26.21 22.49
C ASN A 469 -43.67 26.33 20.97
N GLN A 470 -44.20 25.35 20.23
CA GLN A 470 -44.89 25.60 18.96
C GLN A 470 -45.59 24.33 18.44
N LYS A 471 -46.91 24.44 18.19
CA LYS A 471 -47.65 23.50 17.35
C LYS A 471 -47.19 23.68 15.91
N THR A 472 -46.14 22.97 15.50
CA THR A 472 -45.68 22.96 14.11
C THR A 472 -45.66 21.53 13.60
N LYS A 473 -46.19 21.35 12.38
CA LYS A 473 -46.30 20.08 11.66
C LYS A 473 -45.00 19.27 11.77
N SER A 474 -45.14 17.95 11.90
CA SER A 474 -44.03 16.98 11.79
C SER A 474 -43.34 17.16 10.42
N ASN A 475 -42.29 17.98 10.37
CA ASN A 475 -41.40 17.97 9.22
C ASN A 475 -40.59 16.69 9.36
N ASP A 476 -40.86 15.72 8.48
CA ASP A 476 -40.03 14.54 8.39
C ASP A 476 -38.56 14.96 8.24
N VAL A 477 -37.67 14.44 9.08
CA VAL A 477 -36.23 14.66 8.91
C VAL A 477 -35.85 14.14 7.53
N THR A 478 -35.16 14.99 6.77
CA THR A 478 -34.67 14.68 5.43
C THR A 478 -33.15 14.71 5.43
N TRP A 479 -32.55 13.99 4.49
CA TRP A 479 -31.10 13.98 4.31
C TRP A 479 -30.48 15.36 4.01
N ALA A 480 -31.27 16.42 3.80
CA ALA A 480 -30.74 17.75 3.49
C ALA A 480 -30.12 18.47 4.70
N ASN A 481 -30.47 18.10 5.94
CA ASN A 481 -29.94 18.72 7.15
C ASN A 481 -29.10 17.72 7.98
N LEU A 482 -27.78 17.91 7.99
CA LEU A 482 -26.82 17.03 8.67
C LEU A 482 -27.00 17.01 10.19
N ASP A 483 -27.32 18.15 10.81
CA ASP A 483 -27.43 18.26 12.26
C ASP A 483 -28.70 17.57 12.78
N GLU A 484 -29.82 17.76 12.08
CA GLU A 484 -31.09 17.06 12.37
C GLU A 484 -30.96 15.55 12.13
N CYS A 485 -30.18 15.14 11.12
CA CYS A 485 -29.88 13.72 10.88
C CYS A 485 -29.08 13.11 12.03
N ASP A 486 -28.04 13.78 12.53
CA ASP A 486 -27.20 13.26 13.62
C ASP A 486 -27.99 13.16 14.93
N GLU A 487 -28.78 14.19 15.27
CA GLU A 487 -29.61 14.18 16.47
C GLU A 487 -30.65 13.05 16.41
N TYR A 488 -31.36 12.90 15.28
CA TYR A 488 -32.34 11.85 15.09
C TYR A 488 -31.73 10.44 15.16
N VAL A 489 -30.61 10.22 14.47
CA VAL A 489 -29.90 8.94 14.48
C VAL A 489 -29.40 8.60 15.89
N SER A 490 -28.89 9.59 16.63
CA SER A 490 -28.42 9.41 18.00
C SER A 490 -29.55 9.05 18.97
N GLN A 491 -30.69 9.77 18.90
CA GLN A 491 -31.87 9.49 19.73
C GLN A 491 -32.40 8.08 19.46
N LEU A 492 -32.53 7.71 18.19
CA LEU A 492 -32.99 6.41 17.76
C LEU A 492 -32.04 5.28 18.19
N GLN A 493 -30.73 5.48 18.01
CA GLN A 493 -29.71 4.51 18.44
C GLN A 493 -29.74 4.31 19.96
N THR A 494 -29.89 5.39 20.73
CA THR A 494 -29.98 5.33 22.20
C THR A 494 -31.21 4.54 22.66
N ALA A 495 -32.36 4.77 22.01
CA ALA A 495 -33.58 4.02 22.28
C ALA A 495 -33.43 2.53 21.93
N ALA A 496 -32.80 2.22 20.79
CA ALA A 496 -32.51 0.85 20.37
C ALA A 496 -31.59 0.13 21.38
N ASP A 497 -30.51 0.78 21.80
CA ASP A 497 -29.53 0.22 22.72
C ASP A 497 -30.13 -0.01 24.12
N ARG A 498 -30.99 0.91 24.60
CA ARG A 498 -31.73 0.74 25.85
C ARG A 498 -32.65 -0.47 25.80
N LEU A 499 -33.45 -0.59 24.74
CA LEU A 499 -34.35 -1.72 24.54
C LEU A 499 -33.57 -3.05 24.43
N ALA A 500 -32.45 -3.06 23.71
CA ALA A 500 -31.57 -4.22 23.59
C ALA A 500 -30.97 -4.63 24.95
N ALA A 501 -30.56 -3.66 25.78
CA ALA A 501 -30.00 -3.91 27.10
C ALA A 501 -31.03 -4.49 28.07
N GLU A 502 -32.25 -3.93 28.10
CA GLU A 502 -33.35 -4.43 28.92
C GLU A 502 -33.78 -5.84 28.49
N ASN A 503 -33.92 -6.09 27.18
CA ASN A 503 -34.26 -7.42 26.66
C ASN A 503 -33.19 -8.46 27.05
N ARG A 504 -31.90 -8.13 26.89
CA ARG A 504 -30.80 -9.01 27.34
C ARG A 504 -30.79 -9.25 28.85
N ARG A 505 -31.19 -8.27 29.66
CA ARG A 505 -31.30 -8.40 31.12
C ARG A 505 -32.45 -9.34 31.49
N PHE A 506 -33.61 -9.19 30.85
CA PHE A 506 -34.77 -10.06 31.12
C PHE A 506 -34.56 -11.50 30.66
N LYS A 507 -33.90 -11.71 29.51
CA LYS A 507 -33.47 -13.06 29.09
C LYS A 507 -32.56 -13.73 30.10
N ARG A 508 -31.52 -13.03 30.58
CA ARG A 508 -30.62 -13.56 31.61
C ARG A 508 -31.36 -13.87 32.92
N ALA A 509 -32.31 -13.02 33.32
CA ALA A 509 -33.14 -13.28 34.49
C ALA A 509 -34.06 -14.50 34.28
N HIS A 510 -34.63 -14.67 33.08
CA HIS A 510 -35.45 -15.82 32.73
C HIS A 510 -34.65 -17.13 32.78
N GLU A 511 -33.48 -17.16 32.15
CA GLU A 511 -32.57 -18.31 32.16
C GLU A 511 -32.17 -18.67 33.60
N LYS A 512 -31.79 -17.67 34.42
CA LYS A 512 -31.43 -17.88 35.82
C LYS A 512 -32.58 -18.44 36.65
N LEU A 513 -33.79 -17.90 36.51
CA LEU A 513 -34.97 -18.41 37.20
C LEU A 513 -35.30 -19.85 36.76
N GLY A 514 -35.13 -20.16 35.48
CA GLY A 514 -35.28 -21.52 34.95
C GLY A 514 -34.26 -22.49 35.58
N GLU A 515 -32.99 -22.11 35.66
CA GLU A 515 -31.94 -22.91 36.30
C GLU A 515 -32.20 -23.11 37.80
N GLU A 516 -32.60 -22.06 38.52
CA GLU A 516 -32.92 -22.13 39.94
C GLU A 516 -34.14 -23.03 40.20
N LEU A 517 -35.19 -22.93 39.37
CA LEU A 517 -36.38 -23.76 39.48
C LEU A 517 -36.09 -25.24 39.17
N LEU A 518 -35.34 -25.54 38.12
CA LEU A 518 -34.87 -26.90 37.83
C LEU A 518 -34.01 -27.44 38.98
N GLY A 519 -33.13 -26.59 39.51
CA GLY A 519 -32.31 -26.92 40.67
C GLY A 519 -33.10 -27.13 41.96
N LEU A 520 -34.30 -26.55 42.11
CA LEU A 520 -35.21 -26.79 43.24
C LEU A 520 -36.03 -28.06 43.06
N MET A 521 -36.44 -28.36 41.81
CA MET A 521 -37.16 -29.60 41.48
C MET A 521 -36.32 -30.86 41.74
N ASP A 522 -34.99 -30.74 41.66
CA ASP A 522 -34.07 -31.85 41.90
C ASP A 522 -33.77 -32.09 43.40
N VAL A 523 -34.33 -31.26 44.30
CA VAL A 523 -34.12 -31.41 45.75
C VAL A 523 -35.23 -32.26 46.38
N ASP A 524 -34.84 -33.41 46.92
CA ASP A 524 -35.73 -34.24 47.74
C ASP A 524 -36.05 -33.55 49.09
N LEU A 525 -37.29 -33.06 49.22
CA LEU A 525 -37.80 -32.34 50.38
C LEU A 525 -37.84 -33.18 51.67
N LEU A 526 -37.95 -34.51 51.57
CA LEU A 526 -37.99 -35.38 52.74
C LEU A 526 -36.59 -35.60 53.33
N ARG A 527 -35.55 -35.57 52.48
CA ARG A 527 -34.16 -35.80 52.89
C ARG A 527 -33.40 -34.51 53.19
N TYR A 528 -33.65 -33.44 52.44
CA TYR A 528 -32.86 -32.20 52.54
C TYR A 528 -33.72 -30.92 52.53
N PRO A 529 -34.68 -30.75 53.46
CA PRO A 529 -35.55 -29.56 53.50
C PRO A 529 -34.77 -28.25 53.71
N GLN A 530 -33.63 -28.30 54.41
CA GLN A 530 -32.77 -27.12 54.61
C GLN A 530 -32.09 -26.66 53.32
N LYS A 531 -31.68 -27.58 52.43
CA LYS A 531 -31.08 -27.24 51.13
C LYS A 531 -32.09 -26.57 50.19
N TRP A 532 -33.34 -26.99 50.25
CA TRP A 532 -34.42 -26.33 49.50
C TRP A 532 -34.64 -24.90 50.01
N LYS A 533 -34.68 -24.73 51.33
CA LYS A 533 -34.86 -23.42 51.99
C LYS A 533 -33.67 -22.48 51.74
N GLU A 534 -32.44 -22.98 51.74
CA GLU A 534 -31.24 -22.22 51.39
C GLU A 534 -31.18 -21.80 49.93
N ARG A 535 -31.71 -22.63 49.00
CA ARG A 535 -31.79 -22.28 47.57
C ARG A 535 -32.89 -21.28 47.27
N TRP A 536 -34.04 -21.35 47.96
CA TRP A 536 -35.15 -20.43 47.79
C TRP A 536 -34.97 -19.10 48.54
N GLY A 537 -34.25 -19.09 49.67
CA GLY A 537 -34.11 -17.93 50.54
C GLY A 537 -32.90 -17.03 50.27
N ARG A 538 -32.19 -17.21 49.15
CA ARG A 538 -31.13 -16.29 48.71
C ARG A 538 -31.72 -15.22 47.80
N ASP A 539 -32.32 -14.20 48.40
CA ASP A 539 -32.44 -12.87 47.80
C ASP A 539 -31.33 -11.96 48.34
#